data_AF-A0A7C5BWJ0-F1
#
_entry.id   AF-A0A7C5BWJ0-F1
#
_cell.length_a   1.000
_cell.length_b   1.000
_cell.length_c   1.000
_cell.angle_alpha   90.00
_cell.angle_beta   90.00
_cell.angle_gamma   90.00
#
_symmetry.space_group_name_H-M   'P 1'
#
loop_
_entity.id
_entity.type
_entity.pdbx_description
1 polymer ?
#
loop_
_entity_poly.entity_id
_entity_poly.type
_entity_poly.pdbx_seq_one_letter_code
_entity_poly.pdbx_strand_id
1 'polypeptide(L)' 'MSQESGAARAAVIARDWSLLGRVRPIEEIREAIDSLSADKINAYLQAHPPDGFVVVTVGPRELEVGGEL' A
#
# COMPACT_ATOMS: atom_id res chain seq x y z
N MET A 1 14.00 -9.05 -1.29
CA MET A 1 14.59 -10.36 -0.90
C MET A 1 13.99 -10.84 0.43
N SER A 2 12.65 -10.83 0.56
CA SER A 2 11.98 -11.10 1.86
C SER A 2 11.17 -12.39 1.89
N GLN A 3 11.09 -13.12 0.77
CA GLN A 3 10.24 -14.31 0.63
C GLN A 3 10.95 -15.62 1.00
N GLU A 4 12.26 -15.60 1.25
CA GLU A 4 13.05 -16.79 1.55
C GLU A 4 13.11 -17.10 3.05
N SER A 5 12.67 -16.17 3.90
CA SER A 5 12.58 -16.37 5.34
C SER A 5 11.24 -17.01 5.72
N GLY A 6 11.29 -18.16 6.40
CA GLY A 6 10.08 -18.81 6.95
C GLY A 6 9.31 -17.91 7.90
N ALA A 7 10.00 -17.05 8.67
CA ALA A 7 9.37 -16.08 9.57
C ALA A 7 8.60 -15.00 8.79
N ALA A 8 9.17 -14.49 7.70
CA ALA A 8 8.48 -13.53 6.84
C ALA A 8 7.24 -14.14 6.18
N ARG A 9 7.33 -15.40 5.76
CA ARG A 9 6.18 -16.11 5.18
C ARG A 9 5.07 -16.38 6.21
N ALA A 10 5.43 -16.76 7.44
CA ALA A 10 4.46 -16.91 8.53
C ALA A 10 3.74 -15.60 8.87
N ALA A 11 4.47 -14.48 8.91
CA ALA A 11 3.87 -13.16 9.17
C ALA A 11 2.85 -12.74 8.09
N VAL A 12 3.14 -13.02 6.81
CA VAL A 12 2.21 -12.75 5.71
C VAL A 12 0.94 -13.60 5.83
N ILE A 13 1.07 -14.89 6.14
CA ILE A 13 -0.07 -15.80 6.33
C ILE A 13 -0.97 -15.31 7.47
N ALA A 14 -0.37 -14.98 8.62
CA ALA A 14 -1.11 -14.50 9.79
C ALA A 14 -1.84 -13.17 9.50
N ARG A 15 -1.18 -12.23 8.81
CA ARG A 15 -1.79 -10.95 8.43
C ARG A 15 -2.94 -11.14 7.44
N ASP A 16 -2.74 -11.95 6.40
CA ASP A 16 -3.76 -12.18 5.38
C ASP A 16 -4.99 -12.88 6.01
N TRP A 17 -4.79 -13.85 6.91
CA TRP A 17 -5.89 -14.44 7.69
C TRP A 17 -6.61 -13.41 8.56
N SER A 18 -5.87 -12.59 9.31
CA SER A 18 -6.43 -11.63 10.25
C SER A 18 -7.16 -10.46 9.59
N LEU A 19 -6.69 -9.97 8.43
CA LEU A 19 -7.24 -8.79 7.76
C LEU A 19 -8.20 -9.13 6.61
N LEU A 20 -7.95 -10.24 5.92
CA LEU A 20 -8.69 -10.61 4.70
C LEU A 20 -9.54 -11.87 4.91
N GLY A 21 -9.44 -12.54 6.05
CA GLY A 21 -10.17 -13.80 6.33
C GLY A 21 -9.70 -14.99 5.52
N ARG A 22 -8.61 -14.85 4.74
CA ARG A 22 -8.06 -15.91 3.89
C ARG A 22 -6.59 -15.67 3.61
N VAL A 23 -5.86 -16.76 3.37
CA VAL A 23 -4.48 -16.69 2.87
C VAL A 23 -4.51 -16.59 1.35
N ARG A 24 -3.75 -15.66 0.78
CA ARG A 24 -3.61 -15.52 -0.68
C ARG A 24 -2.48 -16.40 -1.20
N PRO A 25 -2.69 -17.18 -2.28
CA PRO A 25 -1.62 -17.84 -3.01
C PRO A 25 -0.62 -16.82 -3.56
N ILE A 26 0.64 -17.25 -3.73
CA ILE A 26 1.66 -16.35 -4.29
C ILE A 26 1.39 -16.05 -5.78
N GLU A 27 0.77 -17.01 -6.48
CA GLU A 27 0.33 -16.88 -7.87
C GLU A 27 -0.71 -15.77 -8.01
N GLU A 28 -1.71 -15.71 -7.12
CA GLU A 28 -2.73 -14.64 -7.12
C GLU A 28 -2.09 -13.25 -6.99
N ILE A 29 -1.13 -13.10 -6.07
CA ILE A 29 -0.42 -11.84 -5.87
C ILE A 29 0.41 -11.48 -7.10
N ARG A 30 1.08 -12.47 -7.69
CA ARG A 30 1.91 -12.28 -8.89
C ARG A 30 1.05 -11.85 -10.09
N GLU A 31 -0.05 -12.56 -10.36
CA GLU A 31 -0.97 -12.23 -11.44
C GLU A 31 -1.57 -10.84 -11.27
N ALA A 32 -1.92 -10.45 -10.04
CA ALA A 32 -2.40 -9.11 -9.75
C ALA A 32 -1.38 -8.03 -10.15
N ILE A 33 -0.10 -8.24 -9.81
CA ILE A 33 1.01 -7.33 -10.17
C ILE A 33 1.25 -7.34 -11.67
N ASP A 34 1.38 -8.51 -12.29
CA ASP A 34 1.68 -8.67 -13.72
C ASP A 34 0.56 -8.09 -14.60
N SER A 35 -0.68 -8.02 -14.08
CA SER A 35 -1.83 -7.44 -14.78
C SER A 35 -1.94 -5.92 -14.69
N LEU A 36 -1.07 -5.24 -13.92
CA LEU A 36 -1.11 -3.78 -13.78
C LEU A 36 -0.82 -3.08 -15.12
N SER A 37 -1.57 -2.02 -15.40
CA SER A 37 -1.36 -1.17 -16.56
C SER A 37 -1.57 0.31 -16.21
N ALA A 38 -1.03 1.20 -17.03
CA ALA A 38 -1.23 2.64 -16.88
C ALA A 38 -2.72 3.01 -16.89
N ASP A 39 -3.52 2.36 -17.75
CA ASP A 39 -4.97 2.60 -17.84
C ASP A 39 -5.69 2.23 -16.53
N LYS A 40 -5.34 1.10 -15.91
CA LYS A 40 -5.91 0.69 -14.62
C LYS A 40 -5.55 1.65 -13.50
N ILE A 41 -4.30 2.13 -13.48
CA ILE A 41 -3.83 3.12 -12.50
C ILE A 41 -4.57 4.45 -12.68
N ASN A 42 -4.65 4.95 -13.91
CA ASN A 42 -5.33 6.20 -14.22
C ASN A 42 -6.82 6.12 -13.89
N ALA A 43 -7.48 5.00 -14.21
CA ALA A 43 -8.88 4.76 -13.84
C ALA A 43 -9.08 4.77 -12.31
N TYR A 44 -8.17 4.15 -11.56
CA TYR A 44 -8.23 4.19 -10.09
C TYR A 44 -8.09 5.62 -9.55
N LEU A 45 -7.13 6.40 -10.06
CA LEU A 45 -6.91 7.79 -9.65
C LEU A 45 -8.08 8.70 -10.01
N GLN A 46 -8.74 8.47 -11.14
CA GLN A 46 -9.95 9.20 -11.52
C GLN A 46 -11.13 8.88 -10.60
N ALA A 47 -11.28 7.61 -10.19
CA ALA A 47 -12.34 7.19 -9.28
C ALA A 47 -12.08 7.56 -7.80
N HIS A 48 -10.81 7.74 -7.43
CA HIS A 48 -10.36 8.04 -6.08
C HIS A 48 -9.37 9.21 -6.12
N PRO A 49 -9.84 10.44 -6.45
CA PRO A 49 -8.96 11.61 -6.51
C PRO A 49 -8.30 11.81 -5.13
N PRO A 50 -6.97 12.00 -5.06
CA PRO A 50 -6.29 12.28 -3.79
C PRO A 50 -6.84 13.55 -3.14
N ASP A 51 -7.28 13.44 -1.90
CA ASP A 51 -7.74 14.54 -1.07
C ASP A 51 -7.31 14.37 0.39
N GLY A 52 -7.54 15.39 1.22
CA GLY A 52 -7.36 15.29 2.67
C GLY A 52 -5.93 14.97 3.10
N PHE A 53 -4.93 15.58 2.46
CA PHE A 53 -3.52 15.32 2.76
C PHE A 53 -3.19 15.58 4.24
N VAL A 54 -2.60 14.57 4.89
CA VAL A 54 -2.11 14.67 6.27
C VAL A 54 -0.61 14.92 6.24
N VAL A 55 -0.19 16.10 6.71
CA VAL A 55 1.22 16.47 6.83
C VAL A 55 1.66 16.32 8.28
N VAL A 56 2.72 15.55 8.53
CA VAL A 56 3.30 15.34 9.87
C VAL A 56 4.77 15.75 9.84
N THR A 57 5.15 16.64 10.75
CA THR A 57 6.54 17.10 10.91
C THR A 57 7.01 16.97 12.35
N VAL A 58 8.28 16.61 12.53
CA VAL A 58 8.90 16.51 13.84
C VAL A 58 10.27 17.21 13.79
N GLY A 59 10.46 18.21 14.63
CA GLY A 59 11.70 18.97 14.69
C GLY A 59 11.63 20.12 15.69
N PRO A 60 12.78 20.73 16.03
CA PRO A 60 12.83 21.84 17.00
C PRO A 60 12.33 23.18 16.44
N ARG A 61 12.00 23.25 15.15
CA ARG A 61 11.52 24.45 14.46
C ARG A 61 10.11 24.22 13.95
N GLU A 62 9.29 25.25 14.04
CA GLU A 62 7.93 25.27 13.51
C GLU A 62 7.93 25.07 11.99
N LEU A 63 6.93 24.36 11.48
CA LEU A 63 6.72 24.19 10.06
C LEU A 63 5.96 25.40 9.51
N GLU A 64 6.58 26.15 8.61
CA GLU A 64 5.87 27.11 7.78
C GLU A 64 5.18 26.37 6.63
N VAL A 65 3.85 26.33 6.65
CA VAL A 65 3.05 25.78 5.55
C VAL A 65 2.67 26.93 4.62
N GLY A 66 3.21 26.92 3.40
CA GLY A 66 2.70 27.77 2.31
C GLY A 66 1.26 27.35 1.98
N GLY A 67 0.36 28.32 1.83
CA GLY A 67 -1.10 28.13 1.83
C GLY A 67 -1.68 27.06 0.89
N GLU A 68 -2.92 26.69 1.23
CA GLU A 68 -3.85 25.68 0.68
C GLU A 68 -3.22 24.32 0.30
N LEU A 69 -3.34 23.37 1.24
CA LEU A 69 -3.32 21.92 0.95
C LEU A 69 -4.64 21.48 0.31
#